data_AF-A0A9E5UXH1-F1
#
_entry.id   AF-A0A9E5UXH1-F1
#
_cell.length_a   1.000
_cell.length_b   1.000
_cell.length_c   1.000
_cell.angle_alpha   90.00
_cell.angle_beta   90.00
_cell.angle_gamma   90.00
#
_symmetry.space_group_name_H-M   'P 1'
#
loop_
_entity.id
_entity.type
_entity.pdbx_description
1 polymer ?
#
loop_
_entity_poly.entity_id
_entity_poly.type
_entity_poly.pdbx_seq_one_letter_code
_entity_poly.pdbx_strand_id
1 'polypeptide(L)'
;MTTLDDMCINHPERAAIERCEVCRDPLCGYCLYYTEDGQRLCERHAEQAKQSGVRIYPPAVYAQGIIPAQAAARAETNLPDLNRKGVYDPKSVLYRANNTDLTSFLGMIIGVFMLGSCCGGVYCFPFVGLGLGVLGLMNAKDAVEPGRTRQQAWIAILTSGGLLLALALCVLAYIAFYGTLVASLNTSSGSSFSLFPTPTAPLPTPAGTP
;
A
#
# COMPACT_ATOMS: atom_id res chain seq x y z
N MET A 1 8.99 22.73 27.33
CA MET A 1 10.42 22.94 27.61
C MET A 1 11.18 22.09 26.62
N THR A 2 11.82 22.68 25.62
CA THR A 2 12.81 21.98 24.80
C THR A 2 13.99 21.67 25.70
N THR A 3 14.31 20.39 25.83
CA THR A 3 15.50 19.99 26.58
C THR A 3 16.73 20.33 25.73
N LEU A 4 17.84 20.73 26.35
CA LEU A 4 19.12 20.96 25.64
C LEU A 4 19.52 19.74 24.78
N ASP A 5 19.02 18.56 25.13
CA ASP A 5 19.18 17.30 24.42
C ASP A 5 18.51 17.25 23.03
N ASP A 6 17.66 18.23 22.68
CA ASP A 6 16.95 18.32 21.40
C ASP A 6 17.65 19.22 20.37
N MET A 7 18.74 19.88 20.76
CA MET A 7 19.48 20.82 19.91
C MET A 7 20.80 20.21 19.45
N CYS A 8 21.24 20.56 18.25
CA CYS A 8 22.52 20.08 17.76
C CYS A 8 23.68 20.69 18.56
N ILE A 9 24.63 19.85 18.97
CA ILE A 9 25.78 20.29 19.76
C ILE A 9 26.66 21.33 19.04
N ASN A 10 26.77 21.23 17.71
CA ASN A 10 27.58 22.13 16.90
C ASN A 10 26.79 23.34 16.36
N HIS A 11 25.47 23.22 16.32
CA HIS A 11 24.56 24.22 15.75
C HIS A 11 23.35 24.38 16.68
N PRO A 12 23.50 25.11 17.81
CA PRO A 12 22.45 25.25 18.80
C PRO A 12 21.21 25.99 18.28
N GLU A 13 21.29 26.60 17.09
CA GLU A 13 20.14 27.18 16.39
C GLU A 13 19.32 26.16 15.58
N ARG A 14 19.81 24.93 15.44
CA ARG A 14 19.20 23.85 14.65
C ARG A 14 18.73 22.71 15.55
N ALA A 15 17.54 22.20 15.26
CA ALA A 15 17.03 20.99 15.91
C ALA A 15 17.92 19.79 15.55
N ALA A 16 18.24 18.99 16.58
CA ALA A 16 18.82 17.68 16.38
C ALA A 16 17.74 16.74 15.83
N ILE A 17 18.12 15.95 14.84
CA ILE A 17 17.22 14.95 14.23
C ILE A 17 17.58 13.56 14.73
N GLU A 18 18.88 13.37 14.93
CA GLU A 18 19.55 12.09 15.02
C GLU A 18 20.64 12.22 16.08
N ARG A 19 21.13 11.08 16.57
CA ARG A 19 22.25 11.03 17.52
C ARG A 19 23.39 10.23 16.91
N CYS A 20 24.62 10.60 17.25
CA CYS A 20 25.75 9.74 16.88
C CYS A 20 25.61 8.38 17.57
N GLU A 21 25.79 7.29 16.84
CA GLU A 21 25.63 5.93 17.40
C GLU A 21 26.74 5.57 18.40
N VAL A 22 27.86 6.29 18.38
CA VAL A 22 29.01 6.06 19.27
C VAL A 22 28.92 6.89 20.55
N CYS A 23 28.84 8.22 20.46
CA CYS A 23 28.76 9.10 21.65
C CYS A 23 27.34 9.46 22.09
N ARG A 24 26.32 9.22 21.27
CA ARG A 24 24.93 9.66 21.49
C ARG A 24 24.70 11.18 21.51
N ASP A 25 25.68 11.95 21.07
CA ASP A 25 25.54 13.40 20.94
C ASP A 25 24.45 13.76 19.93
N PRO A 26 23.59 14.74 20.24
CA PRO A 26 22.53 15.19 19.35
C PRO A 26 23.09 16.00 18.17
N LEU A 27 22.71 15.62 16.96
CA LEU A 27 23.23 16.18 15.71
C LEU A 27 22.12 16.61 14.76
N CYS A 28 22.36 17.72 14.08
CA CYS A 28 21.54 18.19 12.97
C CYS A 28 21.95 17.44 11.68
N GLY A 29 21.11 17.48 10.65
CA GLY A 29 21.36 16.82 9.36
C GLY A 29 22.63 17.31 8.62
N TYR A 30 23.17 18.46 9.01
CA TYR A 30 24.42 18.99 8.45
C TYR A 30 25.68 18.51 9.19
N CYS A 31 25.52 17.93 10.38
CA CYS A 31 26.64 17.39 11.17
C CYS A 31 26.63 15.86 11.24
N LEU A 32 25.69 15.21 10.55
CA LEU A 32 25.53 13.76 10.53
C LEU A 32 26.25 13.17 9.32
N TYR A 33 27.28 12.37 9.57
CA TYR A 33 27.99 11.60 8.56
C TYR A 33 27.45 10.18 8.52
N TYR A 34 27.54 9.54 7.35
CA TYR A 34 27.05 8.18 7.15
C TYR A 34 28.18 7.26 6.70
N THR A 35 28.22 6.04 7.26
CA THR A 35 29.02 4.95 6.70
C THR A 35 28.27 4.27 5.55
N GLU A 36 28.95 3.41 4.80
CA GLU A 36 28.34 2.59 3.76
C GLU A 36 27.25 1.64 4.31
N ASP A 37 27.39 1.20 5.57
CA ASP A 37 26.40 0.38 6.28
C ASP A 37 25.21 1.20 6.82
N GLY A 38 25.19 2.52 6.59
CA GLY A 38 24.13 3.41 7.07
C GLY A 38 24.29 3.86 8.53
N GLN A 39 25.45 3.65 9.13
CA GLN A 39 25.73 4.06 10.51
C GLN A 39 25.85 5.59 10.60
N ARG A 40 25.24 6.18 11.64
CA ARG A 40 25.21 7.63 11.83
C ARG A 40 26.29 8.10 12.80
N LEU A 41 27.21 8.91 12.32
CA LEU A 41 28.39 9.34 13.07
C LEU A 41 28.48 10.87 13.15
N CYS A 42 29.02 11.36 14.28
CA CYS A 42 29.50 12.74 14.36
C CYS A 42 30.82 12.86 13.58
N GLU A 43 31.22 14.08 13.24
CA GLU A 43 32.45 14.37 12.50
C GLU A 43 33.69 13.66 13.09
N ARG A 44 33.88 13.74 14.42
CA ARG A 44 35.02 13.10 15.10
C ARG A 44 35.05 11.58 14.91
N HIS A 45 33.90 10.91 15.05
CA HIS A 45 33.84 9.45 14.86
C HIS A 45 33.87 9.05 13.38
N ALA A 46 33.39 9.92 12.49
CA ALA A 46 33.52 9.73 11.06
C ALA A 46 34.98 9.79 10.61
N GLU A 47 35.78 10.72 11.16
CA GLU A 47 37.23 10.78 10.92
C GLU A 47 37.94 9.53 11.45
N GLN A 48 37.59 9.08 12.66
CA GLN A 48 38.14 7.84 13.21
C GLN A 48 37.80 6.62 12.35
N ALA A 49 36.55 6.51 11.90
CA ALA A 49 36.12 5.43 11.00
C ALA A 49 36.84 5.51 9.64
N LYS A 50 37.05 6.72 9.10
CA LYS A 50 37.83 6.94 7.88
C LYS A 50 39.28 6.48 8.02
N GLN A 51 39.92 6.69 9.18
CA GLN A 51 41.26 6.18 9.47
C GLN A 51 41.30 4.65 9.52
N SER A 52 40.22 4.00 9.95
CA SER A 52 40.08 2.54 9.88
C SER A 52 39.75 1.99 8.48
N GLY A 53 39.74 2.85 7.44
CA GLY A 53 39.46 2.45 6.06
C GLY A 53 37.97 2.34 5.72
N VAL A 54 37.07 2.74 6.62
CA VAL A 54 35.63 2.75 6.36
C VAL A 54 35.30 3.91 5.42
N ARG A 55 34.47 3.66 4.41
CA ARG A 55 34.00 4.70 3.50
C ARG A 55 32.96 5.56 4.20
N ILE A 56 33.21 6.88 4.20
CA ILE A 56 32.34 7.88 4.83
C ILE A 56 31.75 8.80 3.77
N TYR A 57 30.45 9.02 3.88
CA TYR A 57 29.70 9.97 3.06
C TYR A 57 29.45 11.26 3.84
N PRO A 58 29.77 12.43 3.25
CA PRO A 58 29.55 13.70 3.91
C PRO A 58 28.06 14.07 3.96
N PRO A 59 27.65 14.88 4.95
CA PRO A 59 26.25 15.27 5.18
C PRO A 59 25.59 15.91 3.96
N ALA A 60 26.35 16.65 3.14
CA ALA A 60 25.84 17.33 1.96
C ALA A 60 25.15 16.39 0.95
N VAL A 61 25.54 15.11 0.90
CA VAL A 61 24.95 14.10 0.01
C VAL A 61 23.50 13.79 0.41
N TYR A 62 23.19 13.82 1.71
CA TYR A 62 21.87 13.47 2.24
C TYR A 62 21.08 14.68 2.74
N ALA A 63 21.70 15.86 2.83
CA ALA A 63 21.10 17.08 3.34
C ALA A 63 19.75 17.38 2.68
N GLN A 64 19.62 17.17 1.36
CA GLN A 64 18.37 17.45 0.64
C GLN A 64 17.17 16.62 1.14
N GLY A 65 17.39 15.37 1.54
CA GLY A 65 16.32 14.52 2.11
C GLY A 65 16.01 14.85 3.57
N ILE A 66 16.98 15.45 4.27
CA ILE A 66 16.93 15.64 5.72
C ILE A 66 16.41 17.04 6.10
N ILE A 67 16.66 18.07 5.28
CA ILE A 67 16.17 19.45 5.48
C ILE A 67 14.66 19.54 5.76
N PRO A 68 13.76 18.88 5.00
CA PRO A 68 12.33 18.95 5.30
C PRO A 68 11.99 18.33 6.66
N ALA A 69 12.66 17.25 7.05
CA ALA A 69 12.49 16.64 8.37
C ALA A 69 12.97 17.58 9.49
N GLN A 70 14.06 18.33 9.28
CA GLN A 70 14.51 19.37 10.22
C GLN A 70 13.52 20.51 10.37
N ALA A 71 12.96 20.97 9.25
CA ALA A 71 11.97 22.03 9.27
C ALA A 71 10.72 21.59 10.05
N ALA A 72 10.28 20.35 9.86
CA ALA A 72 9.17 19.76 10.61
C ALA A 72 9.47 19.65 12.12
N ALA A 73 10.62 19.08 12.50
CA ALA A 73 11.02 18.96 13.90
C ALA A 73 11.16 20.33 14.60
N ARG A 74 11.67 21.34 13.88
CA ARG A 74 11.74 22.72 14.38
C ARG A 74 10.36 23.36 14.51
N ALA A 75 9.43 23.06 13.62
CA ALA A 75 8.06 23.55 13.74
C ALA A 75 7.37 22.98 14.99
N GLU A 76 7.58 21.69 15.30
CA GLU A 76 7.02 21.04 16.49
C GLU A 76 7.57 21.60 17.81
N THR A 77 8.86 21.91 17.88
CA THR A 77 9.47 22.50 19.09
C THR A 77 8.99 23.93 19.37
N ASN A 78 8.69 24.72 18.33
CA ASN A 78 8.20 26.10 18.47
C ASN A 78 6.67 26.19 18.63
N LEU A 79 5.96 25.08 18.42
CA LEU A 79 4.51 24.96 18.46
C LEU A 79 3.87 25.43 19.78
N PRO A 80 4.44 25.16 20.98
CA PRO A 80 3.90 25.66 22.25
C PRO A 80 3.95 27.20 22.36
N ASP A 81 5.02 27.83 21.86
CA ASP A 81 5.21 29.27 21.95
C ASP A 81 4.40 30.02 20.87
N LEU A 82 4.28 29.43 19.66
CA LEU A 82 3.41 29.96 18.61
C LEU A 82 1.91 29.84 18.96
N ASN A 83 1.51 28.75 19.62
CA ASN A 83 0.16 28.57 20.16
C ASN A 83 -0.14 29.59 21.27
N ARG A 84 0.84 29.82 22.18
CA ARG A 84 0.75 30.87 23.21
C ARG A 84 0.61 32.28 22.62
N LYS A 85 1.29 32.55 21.51
CA LYS A 85 1.24 33.84 20.80
C LYS A 85 0.02 34.00 19.89
N GLY A 86 -0.83 32.97 19.76
CA GLY A 86 -1.99 32.98 18.85
C GLY A 86 -1.61 33.11 17.37
N VAL A 87 -0.34 32.90 17.02
CA VAL A 87 0.18 32.98 15.63
C VAL A 87 -0.01 31.64 14.91
N TYR A 88 -0.02 30.55 15.68
CA TYR A 88 -0.30 29.22 15.15
C TYR A 88 -1.80 29.04 14.98
N ASP A 89 -2.29 29.16 13.75
CA ASP A 89 -3.60 28.61 13.40
C ASP A 89 -3.40 27.10 13.17
N PRO A 90 -3.95 26.20 14.01
CA PRO A 90 -3.90 24.77 13.77
C PRO A 90 -4.49 24.35 12.42
N LYS A 91 -5.27 25.23 11.76
CA LYS A 91 -5.79 25.02 10.40
C LYS A 91 -4.76 25.31 9.29
N SER A 92 -3.63 25.93 9.61
CA SER A 92 -2.56 26.27 8.65
C SER A 92 -1.67 25.07 8.29
N VAL A 93 -1.66 24.01 9.11
CA VAL A 93 -0.96 22.76 8.77
C VAL A 93 -1.89 21.94 7.88
N LEU A 94 -1.69 22.05 6.57
CA LEU A 94 -2.53 21.44 5.53
C LEU A 94 -2.73 19.93 5.74
N TYR A 95 -1.77 19.25 6.37
CA TYR A 95 -1.85 17.84 6.70
C TYR A 95 -0.96 17.48 7.89
N ARG A 96 -1.56 17.07 9.01
CA ARG A 96 -0.88 16.38 10.11
C ARG A 96 -1.31 14.91 10.07
N ALA A 97 -0.33 14.01 9.98
CA ALA A 97 -0.58 12.57 9.89
C ALA A 97 0.53 11.82 10.62
N ASN A 98 0.13 10.83 11.41
CA ASN A 98 1.05 9.82 11.93
C ASN A 98 1.26 8.71 10.88
N ASN A 99 2.19 7.80 11.12
CA ASN A 99 2.42 6.61 10.29
C ASN A 99 1.13 5.80 10.09
N THR A 100 0.24 5.76 11.08
CA THR A 100 -1.07 5.11 10.99
C THR A 100 -1.98 5.77 9.93
N ASP A 101 -2.06 7.09 9.91
CA ASP A 101 -2.81 7.87 8.90
C ASP A 101 -2.22 7.70 7.49
N LEU A 102 -0.90 7.58 7.39
CA LEU A 102 -0.23 7.33 6.12
C LEU A 102 -0.57 5.93 5.58
N THR A 103 -0.61 4.91 6.44
CA THR A 103 -0.97 3.54 6.01
C THR A 103 -2.42 3.43 5.53
N SER A 104 -3.38 4.10 6.18
CA SER A 104 -4.78 4.11 5.73
C SER A 104 -4.94 4.83 4.39
N PHE A 105 -4.24 5.95 4.21
CA PHE A 105 -4.26 6.71 2.97
C PHE A 105 -3.66 5.92 1.81
N LEU A 106 -2.53 5.25 2.04
CA LEU A 106 -1.89 4.40 1.03
C LEU A 106 -2.78 3.21 0.64
N GLY A 107 -3.41 2.55 1.63
CA GLY A 107 -4.37 1.48 1.38
C GLY A 107 -5.57 1.94 0.54
N MET A 108 -6.09 3.13 0.81
CA MET A 108 -7.17 3.74 0.02
C MET A 108 -6.74 4.01 -1.42
N ILE A 109 -5.58 4.62 -1.65
CA ILE A 109 -5.06 4.88 -3.00
C ILE A 109 -4.91 3.58 -3.76
N ILE A 110 -4.29 2.57 -3.15
CA ILE A 110 -4.11 1.25 -3.76
C ILE A 110 -5.48 0.64 -4.14
N GLY A 111 -6.46 0.66 -3.23
CA GLY A 111 -7.80 0.15 -3.49
C GLY A 111 -8.51 0.86 -4.64
N VAL A 112 -8.39 2.19 -4.73
CA VAL A 112 -9.00 2.99 -5.80
C VAL A 112 -8.32 2.75 -7.15
N PHE A 113 -6.98 2.68 -7.19
CA PHE A 113 -6.26 2.36 -8.43
C PHE A 113 -6.62 0.96 -8.96
N MET A 114 -6.85 0.00 -8.07
CA MET A 114 -7.26 -1.36 -8.46
C MET A 114 -8.62 -1.40 -9.16
N LEU A 115 -9.57 -0.53 -8.78
CA LEU A 115 -10.85 -0.41 -9.49
C LEU A 115 -10.66 0.04 -10.95
N GLY A 116 -9.67 0.91 -11.21
CA GLY A 116 -9.34 1.35 -12.56
C GLY A 116 -8.60 0.29 -13.38
N SER A 117 -7.81 -0.57 -12.74
CA SER A 117 -7.00 -1.62 -13.40
C SER A 117 -7.74 -2.96 -13.57
N CYS A 118 -9.02 -2.90 -13.95
CA CYS A 118 -9.96 -4.02 -14.09
C CYS A 118 -9.41 -5.29 -14.80
N CYS A 119 -8.38 -5.18 -15.64
CA CYS A 119 -7.80 -6.31 -16.36
C CYS A 119 -6.25 -6.27 -16.38
N GLY A 120 -5.60 -7.14 -15.61
CA GLY A 120 -4.37 -7.79 -16.11
C GLY A 120 -3.01 -7.36 -15.55
N GLY A 121 -2.80 -7.35 -14.23
CA GLY A 121 -1.41 -7.21 -13.76
C GLY A 121 -1.06 -7.78 -12.40
N VAL A 122 -1.91 -7.58 -11.39
CA VAL A 122 -1.45 -7.83 -10.01
C VAL A 122 -2.51 -8.48 -9.13
N TYR A 123 -2.62 -9.81 -9.25
CA TYR A 123 -3.58 -10.64 -8.53
C TYR A 123 -3.47 -10.57 -6.99
N CYS A 124 -2.31 -10.13 -6.46
CA CYS A 124 -2.06 -10.10 -5.01
C CYS A 124 -2.48 -8.77 -4.35
N PHE A 125 -2.59 -7.69 -5.12
CA PHE A 125 -2.90 -6.36 -4.60
C PHE A 125 -4.24 -6.20 -3.88
N PRO A 126 -5.35 -6.87 -4.29
CA PRO A 126 -6.60 -6.75 -3.53
C PRO A 126 -6.45 -7.28 -2.09
N PHE A 127 -5.63 -8.31 -1.86
CA PHE A 127 -5.33 -8.80 -0.52
C PHE A 127 -4.49 -7.80 0.29
N VAL A 128 -3.51 -7.15 -0.36
CA VAL A 128 -2.69 -6.11 0.28
C VAL A 128 -3.54 -4.90 0.67
N GLY A 129 -4.40 -4.42 -0.24
CA GLY A 129 -5.32 -3.31 0.03
C GLY A 129 -6.28 -3.62 1.17
N LEU A 130 -6.83 -4.84 1.20
CA LEU A 130 -7.70 -5.29 2.29
C LEU A 130 -6.95 -5.36 3.62
N GLY A 131 -5.74 -5.94 3.62
CA GLY A 131 -4.90 -6.05 4.81
C GLY A 131 -4.53 -4.69 5.40
N LEU A 132 -4.10 -3.74 4.55
CA LEU A 132 -3.81 -2.37 4.97
C LEU A 132 -5.06 -1.64 5.48
N GLY A 133 -6.22 -1.86 4.86
CA GLY A 133 -7.50 -1.32 5.32
C GLY A 133 -7.88 -1.81 6.72
N VAL A 134 -7.75 -3.12 6.98
CA VAL A 134 -8.03 -3.71 8.30
C VAL A 134 -7.03 -3.22 9.35
N LEU A 135 -5.73 -3.21 9.04
CA LEU A 135 -4.70 -2.69 9.94
C LEU A 135 -4.94 -1.21 10.29
N GLY A 136 -5.30 -0.39 9.30
CA GLY A 136 -5.66 1.01 9.50
C GLY A 136 -6.87 1.16 10.42
N LEU A 137 -7.86 0.27 10.33
CA LEU A 137 -9.06 0.30 11.18
C LEU A 137 -8.78 -0.16 12.62
N MET A 138 -7.90 -1.15 12.81
CA MET A 138 -7.46 -1.60 14.12
C MET A 138 -6.62 -0.53 14.84
N ASN A 139 -5.79 0.18 14.09
CA ASN A 139 -4.91 1.24 14.62
C ASN A 139 -5.55 2.64 14.59
N ALA A 140 -6.81 2.77 14.17
CA ALA A 140 -7.48 4.06 14.04
C ALA A 140 -7.59 4.82 15.37
N LYS A 141 -7.59 4.11 16.51
CA LYS A 141 -7.62 4.72 17.85
C LYS A 141 -6.33 5.49 18.21
N ASP A 142 -5.21 5.12 17.59
CA ASP A 142 -3.88 5.70 17.85
C ASP A 142 -3.51 6.76 16.80
N ALA A 143 -4.45 7.08 15.89
CA ALA A 143 -4.30 8.10 14.87
C ALA A 143 -4.52 9.51 15.42
N VAL A 144 -3.92 10.50 14.76
CA VAL A 144 -4.08 11.92 15.14
C VAL A 144 -5.54 12.37 14.95
N GLU A 145 -6.19 11.87 13.88
CA GLU A 145 -7.59 12.15 13.56
C GLU A 145 -8.38 10.84 13.34
N PRO A 146 -8.84 10.17 14.41
CA PRO A 146 -9.43 8.82 14.32
C PRO A 146 -10.65 8.73 13.40
N GLY A 147 -11.44 9.81 13.30
CA GLY A 147 -12.60 9.88 12.41
C GLY A 147 -12.23 9.79 10.93
N ARG A 148 -11.19 10.52 10.51
CA ARG A 148 -10.73 10.55 9.12
C ARG A 148 -10.05 9.24 8.73
N THR A 149 -9.18 8.72 9.60
CA THR A 149 -8.50 7.42 9.41
C THR A 149 -9.51 6.29 9.25
N ARG A 150 -10.58 6.29 10.06
CA ARG A 150 -11.64 5.27 9.99
C ARG A 150 -12.44 5.36 8.70
N GLN A 151 -12.76 6.56 8.21
CA GLN A 151 -13.42 6.72 6.91
C GLN A 151 -12.55 6.22 5.76
N GLN A 152 -11.26 6.57 5.75
CA GLN A 152 -10.30 6.10 4.74
C GLN A 152 -10.13 4.57 4.78
N ALA A 153 -10.03 3.99 5.99
CA ALA A 153 -9.94 2.55 6.18
C ALA A 153 -11.20 1.83 5.67
N TRP A 154 -12.40 2.38 5.93
CA TRP A 154 -13.65 1.83 5.39
C TRP A 154 -13.70 1.89 3.87
N ILE A 155 -13.24 2.98 3.25
CA ILE A 155 -13.16 3.08 1.78
C ILE A 155 -12.19 2.02 1.24
N ALA A 156 -11.02 1.84 1.87
CA ALA A 156 -10.07 0.80 1.46
C ALA A 156 -10.68 -0.61 1.56
N ILE A 157 -11.38 -0.93 2.65
CA ILE A 157 -12.03 -2.24 2.83
C ILE A 157 -13.18 -2.44 1.84
N LEU A 158 -14.03 -1.43 1.63
CA LEU A 158 -15.15 -1.52 0.68
C LEU A 158 -14.66 -1.70 -0.75
N THR A 159 -13.64 -0.96 -1.16
CA THR A 159 -13.09 -1.03 -2.53
C THR A 159 -12.38 -2.35 -2.77
N SER A 160 -11.45 -2.76 -1.90
CA SER A 160 -10.69 -4.01 -2.05
C SER A 160 -11.52 -5.26 -1.76
N GLY A 161 -12.31 -5.26 -0.69
CA GLY A 161 -13.20 -6.36 -0.31
C GLY A 161 -14.35 -6.55 -1.30
N GLY A 162 -14.92 -5.44 -1.80
CA GLY A 162 -15.92 -5.47 -2.87
C GLY A 162 -15.37 -6.08 -4.15
N LEU A 163 -14.13 -5.74 -4.54
CA LEU A 163 -13.47 -6.33 -5.70
C LEU A 163 -13.22 -7.84 -5.53
N LEU A 164 -12.75 -8.28 -4.35
CA LEU A 164 -12.58 -9.71 -4.05
C LEU A 164 -13.90 -10.48 -4.10
N LEU A 165 -14.97 -9.90 -3.54
CA LEU A 165 -16.30 -10.50 -3.56
C LEU A 165 -16.87 -10.58 -4.99
N ALA A 166 -16.71 -9.52 -5.78
CA ALA A 166 -17.10 -9.52 -7.18
C ALA A 166 -16.32 -10.58 -8.00
N LEU A 167 -15.01 -10.70 -7.77
CA LEU A 167 -14.17 -11.73 -8.41
C LEU A 167 -14.62 -13.15 -8.02
N ALA A 168 -14.92 -13.38 -6.74
CA ALA A 168 -15.44 -14.67 -6.27
C ALA A 168 -16.79 -15.01 -6.93
N LEU A 169 -17.70 -14.04 -7.04
CA LEU A 169 -18.98 -14.22 -7.73
C LEU A 169 -18.79 -14.51 -9.23
N CYS A 170 -17.86 -13.82 -9.90
CA CYS A 170 -17.52 -14.12 -11.29
C CYS A 170 -16.99 -15.54 -11.48
N VAL A 171 -16.10 -16.01 -10.59
CA VAL A 171 -15.57 -17.39 -10.63
C VAL A 171 -16.68 -18.41 -10.40
N LEU A 172 -17.56 -18.19 -9.43
CA LEU A 172 -18.70 -19.07 -9.17
C LEU A 172 -19.68 -19.12 -10.35
N ALA A 173 -19.99 -17.97 -10.95
CA ALA A 173 -20.84 -17.88 -12.14
C ALA A 173 -20.19 -18.60 -13.33
N TYR A 174 -18.87 -18.45 -13.51
CA TYR A 174 -18.10 -19.15 -14.55
C TYR A 174 -18.15 -20.68 -14.36
N ILE A 175 -17.90 -21.17 -13.14
CA ILE A 175 -17.97 -22.61 -12.82
C ILE A 175 -19.39 -23.15 -13.04
N ALA A 176 -20.41 -22.42 -12.61
CA ALA A 176 -21.81 -22.81 -12.82
C ALA A 176 -22.17 -22.87 -14.30
N PHE A 177 -21.74 -21.88 -15.09
CA PHE A 177 -21.96 -21.85 -16.54
C PHE A 177 -21.27 -23.02 -17.25
N TYR A 178 -20.00 -23.30 -16.93
CA TYR A 178 -19.31 -24.45 -17.49
C TYR A 178 -19.91 -25.79 -17.05
N GLY A 179 -20.33 -25.89 -15.78
CA GLY A 179 -21.00 -27.07 -15.25
C GLY A 179 -22.30 -27.39 -15.98
N THR A 180 -23.15 -26.39 -16.23
CA THR A 180 -24.40 -26.58 -17.00
C THR A 180 -24.15 -26.89 -18.47
N LEU A 181 -23.14 -26.27 -19.09
CA LEU A 181 -22.73 -26.56 -20.46
C LEU A 181 -22.29 -28.02 -20.61
N VAL A 182 -21.39 -28.49 -19.74
CA VAL A 182 -20.88 -29.87 -19.75
C VAL A 182 -22.00 -30.88 -19.47
N ALA A 183 -22.88 -30.59 -18.51
CA ALA A 183 -24.04 -31.45 -18.23
C ALA A 183 -25.00 -31.56 -19.43
N SER A 184 -25.22 -30.46 -20.16
CA SER A 184 -26.07 -30.43 -21.36
C SER A 184 -25.49 -31.26 -22.50
N LEU A 185 -24.17 -31.20 -22.71
CA LEU A 185 -23.45 -32.02 -23.71
C LEU A 185 -23.48 -33.52 -23.37
N ASN A 186 -23.37 -33.90 -22.10
CA ASN A 186 -23.46 -35.30 -21.69
C ASN A 186 -24.87 -35.87 -21.86
N THR A 187 -25.91 -35.07 -21.59
CA THR A 187 -27.31 -35.51 -21.72
C THR A 187 -27.73 -35.74 -23.17
N SER A 188 -27.10 -35.03 -24.12
CA SER A 188 -27.41 -35.14 -25.56
C SER A 188 -26.80 -36.38 -26.24
N SER A 189 -26.01 -37.18 -25.51
CA SER A 189 -25.45 -38.45 -25.99
C SER A 189 -26.46 -39.61 -26.01
N GLY A 190 -27.65 -39.42 -25.40
CA GLY A 190 -28.70 -40.44 -25.31
C GLY A 190 -29.78 -40.38 -26.40
N SER A 191 -29.78 -39.33 -27.23
CA SER A 191 -30.74 -39.19 -28.32
C SER A 191 -30.27 -40.01 -29.52
N SER A 192 -30.61 -41.31 -29.55
CA SER A 192 -30.47 -42.13 -30.75
C SER A 192 -31.18 -41.44 -31.92
N PHE A 193 -30.40 -40.81 -32.80
CA PHE A 193 -30.90 -40.24 -34.03
C PHE A 193 -31.29 -41.39 -34.95
N SER A 194 -32.54 -41.83 -34.84
CA SER A 194 -33.13 -42.87 -35.70
C SER A 194 -33.48 -42.26 -37.07
N LEU A 195 -32.49 -41.69 -37.75
CA LEU A 195 -32.55 -41.44 -39.18
C LEU A 195 -32.26 -42.76 -39.87
N PHE A 196 -33.29 -43.54 -40.17
CA PHE A 196 -33.40 -44.27 -41.44
C PHE A 196 -34.85 -44.74 -41.52
N PRO A 197 -35.72 -44.11 -42.34
CA PRO A 197 -36.94 -44.79 -42.75
C PRO A 197 -36.52 -46.07 -43.46
N THR A 198 -36.91 -47.21 -42.92
CA THR A 198 -36.69 -48.51 -43.55
C THR A 198 -37.23 -48.44 -44.99
N PRO A 199 -36.43 -48.73 -46.02
CA PRO A 199 -36.93 -48.73 -47.38
C PRO A 199 -38.04 -49.77 -47.50
N THR A 200 -39.27 -49.28 -47.73
CA THR A 200 -40.43 -50.13 -48.00
C THR A 200 -40.14 -50.97 -49.24
N ALA A 201 -40.18 -52.30 -49.11
CA ALA A 201 -39.95 -53.22 -50.22
C ALA A 201 -40.93 -52.93 -51.37
N PRO A 202 -40.49 -52.95 -52.64
CA PRO A 202 -41.38 -52.72 -53.77
C PRO A 202 -42.41 -53.86 -53.90
N LEU A 203 -43.67 -53.46 -54.09
CA LEU A 203 -44.84 -54.32 -54.29
C LEU A 203 -44.68 -55.14 -55.60
N PRO A 204 -44.90 -56.47 -55.58
CA PRO A 204 -44.80 -57.28 -56.79
C PRO A 204 -45.93 -56.98 -57.78
N THR A 205 -45.57 -56.57 -58.99
CA THR A 205 -46.47 -56.35 -60.12
C THR A 205 -47.09 -57.69 -60.57
N PRO A 206 -48.42 -57.80 -60.70
CA PRO A 206 -49.03 -59.00 -61.25
C PRO A 206 -48.70 -59.12 -62.75
N ALA A 207 -48.05 -60.23 -63.11
CA ALA A 207 -47.86 -60.64 -64.49
C ALA A 207 -49.21 -61.05 -65.10
N GLY A 208 -49.74 -60.21 -65.99
CA GLY A 208 -50.83 -60.59 -66.87
C GLY A 208 -50.30 -61.31 -68.11
N THR A 209 -50.70 -62.57 -68.27
CA THR A 209 -50.70 -63.31 -69.54
C THR A 209 -51.94 -64.22 -69.55
N PRO A 210 -52.45 -64.67 -70.70
CA PRO A 210 -52.38 -64.14 -72.07
C PRO A 210 -53.66 -63.40 -72.50
#